data_AF-A0A2V8GI16-F1
#
_entry.id   AF-A0A2V8GI16-F1
#
_cell.length_a   1.000
_cell.length_b   1.000
_cell.length_c   1.000
_cell.angle_alpha   90.00
_cell.angle_beta   90.00
_cell.angle_gamma   90.00
#
_symmetry.space_group_name_H-M   'P 1'
#
loop_
_entity.id
_entity.type
_entity.pdbx_description
1 polymer ?
#
loop_
_entity_poly.entity_id
_entity_poly.type
_entity_poly.pdbx_seq_one_letter_code
_entity_poly.pdbx_strand_id
1 'polypeptide(L)'
;MQDRRTWQSFVDLAHFRVQEILLVSSLYDSFTLAEDGQLNELVLSEFLDLNVRHPPTLTRVSTGAEALARAAADGRYNLIISSLHVGDMDAATLARRVRERGGDIPVALLAYDARAASDFVARHDPADLAGVFLWQGDVRILPAIVKLVEDRINVVRDTGALGVQAIIVIEDNIRFYSSFLPVIYAELMNHALRLVPEGINLAHKLMRLQARPKILLCRTFEEAWEHFDRYEENVLGVISDIQFPKAGSLSREAGVEFARLVRSR
;
A
#
# COMPACT_ATOMS: atom_id res chain seq x y z
N MET A 1 15.97 -28.44 17.33
CA MET A 1 14.48 -28.34 17.30
C MET A 1 14.00 -26.89 17.20
N GLN A 2 14.72 -25.91 17.76
CA GLN A 2 14.36 -24.48 17.71
C GLN A 2 14.45 -23.90 16.28
N ASP A 3 15.50 -24.25 15.52
CA ASP A 3 15.65 -23.84 14.11
C ASP A 3 14.45 -24.22 13.24
N ARG A 4 13.95 -25.46 13.36
CA ARG A 4 12.92 -25.99 12.45
C ARG A 4 11.56 -25.28 12.60
N ARG A 5 11.27 -24.71 13.78
CA ARG A 5 10.07 -23.90 14.05
C ARG A 5 10.18 -22.49 13.47
N THR A 6 11.35 -21.85 13.60
CA THR A 6 11.62 -20.56 12.93
C THR A 6 11.53 -20.72 11.41
N TRP A 7 12.08 -21.80 10.85
CA TRP A 7 11.97 -22.07 9.41
C TRP A 7 10.52 -22.18 8.90
N GLN A 8 9.63 -22.86 9.65
CA GLN A 8 8.21 -22.97 9.29
C GLN A 8 7.47 -21.64 9.43
N SER A 9 7.79 -20.82 10.43
CA SER A 9 7.15 -19.52 10.63
C SER A 9 7.49 -18.49 9.55
N PHE A 10 8.66 -18.60 8.91
CA PHE A 10 9.11 -17.67 7.86
C PHE A 10 8.63 -18.00 6.45
N VAL A 11 8.35 -19.27 6.14
CA VAL A 11 7.68 -19.66 4.87
C VAL A 11 6.28 -19.05 4.79
N ASP A 12 5.70 -18.74 5.94
CA ASP A 12 4.36 -18.21 6.11
C ASP A 12 4.26 -16.67 6.08
N LEU A 13 5.38 -15.95 5.89
CA LEU A 13 5.40 -14.49 5.84
C LEU A 13 5.00 -13.94 4.47
N ALA A 14 4.32 -12.78 4.49
CA ALA A 14 3.82 -12.11 3.28
C ALA A 14 2.99 -13.07 2.42
N HIS A 15 2.03 -13.76 3.07
CA HIS A 15 1.17 -14.76 2.44
C HIS A 15 0.33 -14.17 1.31
N PHE A 16 -0.23 -12.98 1.52
CA PHE A 16 -0.85 -12.22 0.45
C PHE A 16 0.22 -11.47 -0.35
N ARG A 17 0.26 -11.73 -1.66
CA ARG A 17 1.10 -11.00 -2.61
C ARG A 17 0.27 -10.56 -3.80
N VAL A 18 0.50 -9.32 -4.22
CA VAL A 18 -0.08 -8.80 -5.46
C VAL A 18 0.72 -9.36 -6.62
N GLN A 19 0.02 -10.03 -7.54
CA GLN A 19 0.63 -10.67 -8.72
C GLN A 19 -0.01 -10.18 -10.01
N GLU A 20 -1.27 -9.76 -9.96
CA GLU A 20 -2.07 -9.41 -11.12
C GLU A 20 -2.89 -8.16 -10.79
N ILE A 21 -2.57 -7.07 -11.48
CA ILE A 21 -3.17 -5.76 -11.27
C ILE A 21 -4.07 -5.44 -12.47
N LEU A 22 -5.32 -5.07 -12.18
CA LEU A 22 -6.17 -4.37 -13.14
C LEU A 22 -5.95 -2.87 -12.98
N LEU A 23 -5.32 -2.25 -13.98
CA LEU A 23 -5.22 -0.80 -14.08
C LEU A 23 -6.44 -0.29 -14.85
N VAL A 24 -7.36 0.37 -14.15
CA VAL A 24 -8.58 0.93 -14.73
C VAL A 24 -8.35 2.42 -14.91
N SER A 25 -8.04 2.83 -16.13
CA SER A 25 -7.67 4.22 -16.42
C SER A 25 -8.18 4.64 -17.78
N SER A 26 -8.46 5.94 -17.92
CA SER A 26 -8.69 6.51 -19.24
C SER A 26 -7.42 6.41 -20.08
N LEU A 27 -7.53 6.51 -21.41
CA LEU A 27 -6.35 6.58 -22.28
C LEU A 27 -5.44 7.73 -21.86
N TYR A 28 -6.00 8.91 -21.53
CA TYR A 28 -5.25 10.09 -21.12
C TYR A 28 -4.46 9.88 -19.82
N ASP A 29 -5.09 9.28 -18.81
CA ASP A 29 -4.45 8.96 -17.54
C ASP A 29 -3.33 7.92 -17.73
N SER A 30 -3.58 6.93 -18.60
CA SER A 30 -2.57 5.93 -18.98
C SER A 30 -1.38 6.56 -19.72
N PHE A 31 -1.59 7.62 -20.50
CA PHE A 31 -0.50 8.39 -21.11
C PHE A 31 0.22 9.27 -20.09
N THR A 32 -0.48 9.80 -19.08
CA THR A 32 0.14 10.65 -18.04
C THR A 32 1.06 9.83 -17.11
N LEU A 33 0.73 8.56 -16.90
CA LEU A 33 1.64 7.59 -16.28
C LEU A 33 2.85 7.24 -17.17
N ALA A 34 2.77 7.52 -18.48
CA ALA A 34 3.71 7.10 -19.51
C ALA A 34 4.40 8.31 -20.16
N GLU A 35 5.48 8.83 -19.57
CA GLU A 35 6.38 9.67 -20.39
C GLU A 35 6.94 8.79 -21.52
N ASP A 36 6.69 9.17 -22.77
CA ASP A 36 7.17 8.55 -24.01
C ASP A 36 6.74 7.09 -24.31
N GLY A 37 5.65 6.61 -23.70
CA GLY A 37 5.04 5.32 -24.08
C GLY A 37 5.75 4.07 -23.53
N GLN A 38 6.72 4.23 -22.63
CA GLN A 38 7.48 3.14 -22.00
C GLN A 38 6.97 2.75 -20.59
N LEU A 39 5.73 3.08 -20.23
CA LEU A 39 5.17 2.83 -18.88
C LEU A 39 5.42 1.42 -18.38
N ASN A 40 5.22 0.40 -19.22
CA ASN A 40 5.42 -0.98 -18.80
C ASN A 40 6.89 -1.27 -18.46
N GLU A 41 7.86 -0.71 -19.20
CA GLU A 41 9.29 -0.90 -18.96
C GLU A 41 9.75 -0.11 -17.73
N LEU A 42 9.30 1.14 -17.59
CA LEU A 42 9.64 2.00 -16.46
C LEU A 42 9.04 1.45 -15.15
N VAL A 43 7.76 1.08 -15.15
CA VAL A 43 7.10 0.46 -14.00
C VAL A 43 7.76 -0.87 -13.65
N LEU A 44 8.09 -1.69 -14.65
CA LEU A 44 8.85 -2.93 -14.45
C LEU A 44 10.20 -2.66 -13.79
N SER A 45 10.95 -1.65 -14.24
CA SER A 45 12.23 -1.24 -13.64
C SER A 45 12.06 -0.91 -12.16
N GLU A 46 11.09 -0.09 -11.80
CA GLU A 46 10.88 0.30 -10.39
C GLU A 46 10.50 -0.90 -9.50
N PHE A 47 9.72 -1.85 -10.01
CA PHE A 47 9.45 -3.09 -9.27
C PHE A 47 10.73 -3.94 -9.11
N LEU A 48 11.57 -4.01 -10.13
CA LEU A 48 12.85 -4.72 -10.06
C LEU A 48 13.83 -4.03 -9.09
N ASP A 49 13.87 -2.71 -9.06
CA ASP A 49 14.70 -1.91 -8.14
C ASP A 49 14.26 -2.09 -6.69
N LEU A 50 12.95 -2.20 -6.45
CA LEU A 50 12.40 -2.64 -5.16
C LEU A 50 12.58 -4.15 -4.90
N ASN A 51 13.41 -4.84 -5.69
CA ASN A 51 13.77 -6.25 -5.54
C ASN A 51 12.54 -7.18 -5.51
N VAL A 52 11.49 -6.80 -6.22
CA VAL A 52 10.31 -7.63 -6.42
C VAL A 52 10.64 -8.67 -7.49
N ARG A 53 10.94 -9.89 -7.05
CA ARG A 53 11.30 -11.01 -7.96
C ARG A 53 10.28 -11.28 -9.06
N HIS A 54 9.02 -11.14 -8.72
CA HIS A 54 7.90 -11.34 -9.63
C HIS A 54 7.13 -10.03 -9.64
N PRO A 55 7.56 -9.07 -10.48
CA PRO A 55 6.81 -7.84 -10.65
C PRO A 55 5.37 -8.22 -11.04
N PRO A 56 4.37 -7.58 -10.44
CA PRO A 56 2.99 -7.90 -10.78
C PRO A 56 2.76 -7.62 -12.26
N THR A 57 1.94 -8.46 -12.88
CA THR A 57 1.50 -8.23 -14.25
C THR A 57 0.41 -7.16 -14.25
N LEU A 58 0.58 -6.13 -15.08
CA LEU A 58 -0.39 -5.06 -15.23
C LEU A 58 -1.26 -5.32 -16.46
N THR A 59 -2.58 -5.43 -16.27
CA THR A 59 -3.57 -5.44 -17.35
C THR A 59 -4.36 -4.14 -17.32
N ARG A 60 -4.32 -3.36 -18.41
CA ARG A 60 -5.08 -2.11 -18.51
C ARG A 60 -6.45 -2.33 -19.13
N VAL A 61 -7.48 -1.74 -18.53
CA VAL A 61 -8.86 -1.66 -19.06
C VAL A 61 -9.35 -0.21 -18.99
N SER A 62 -10.35 0.14 -19.81
CA SER A 62 -10.77 1.56 -19.96
C SER A 62 -12.05 1.92 -19.19
N THR A 63 -12.77 0.92 -18.67
CA THR A 63 -14.08 1.12 -18.02
C THR A 63 -14.20 0.27 -16.76
N GLY A 64 -15.02 0.72 -15.82
CA GLY A 64 -15.36 -0.06 -14.62
C GLY A 64 -16.15 -1.32 -14.97
N ALA A 65 -17.05 -1.28 -15.96
CA ALA A 65 -17.75 -2.48 -16.43
C ALA A 65 -16.80 -3.58 -16.92
N GLU A 66 -15.78 -3.23 -17.73
CA GLU A 66 -14.78 -4.19 -18.18
C GLU A 66 -13.95 -4.71 -16.99
N ALA A 67 -13.54 -3.82 -16.08
CA ALA A 67 -12.80 -4.21 -14.88
C ALA A 67 -13.57 -5.25 -14.05
N LEU A 68 -14.86 -5.03 -13.83
CA LEU A 68 -15.73 -5.96 -13.10
C LEU A 68 -15.91 -7.29 -13.84
N ALA A 69 -16.00 -7.28 -15.17
CA ALA A 69 -16.10 -8.50 -15.98
C ALA A 69 -14.80 -9.32 -15.90
N ARG A 70 -13.64 -8.68 -16.01
CA ARG A 70 -12.32 -9.32 -15.91
C ARG A 70 -12.05 -9.86 -14.51
N ALA A 71 -12.38 -9.08 -13.48
CA ALA A 71 -12.26 -9.51 -12.09
C ALA A 71 -13.06 -10.78 -11.80
N ALA A 72 -14.27 -10.90 -12.37
CA ALA A 72 -15.12 -12.07 -12.20
C ALA A 72 -14.70 -13.28 -13.07
N ALA A 73 -14.18 -13.05 -14.28
CA ALA A 73 -13.89 -14.11 -15.23
C ALA A 73 -12.58 -14.84 -14.96
N ASP A 74 -11.50 -14.09 -14.67
CA ASP A 74 -10.15 -14.68 -14.63
C ASP A 74 -9.76 -15.19 -13.23
N GLY A 75 -10.40 -14.66 -12.17
CA GLY A 75 -10.11 -15.01 -10.76
C GLY A 75 -8.67 -14.73 -10.29
N ARG A 76 -7.80 -14.24 -11.17
CA ARG A 76 -6.36 -14.04 -10.93
C ARG A 76 -6.03 -12.68 -10.35
N TYR A 77 -6.86 -11.68 -10.61
CA TYR A 77 -6.63 -10.30 -10.18
C TYR A 77 -6.77 -10.17 -8.67
N ASN A 78 -5.75 -9.59 -8.05
CA ASN A 78 -5.70 -9.42 -6.60
C ASN A 78 -5.38 -7.98 -6.19
N LEU A 79 -5.38 -7.04 -7.14
CA LEU A 79 -5.44 -5.60 -6.89
C LEU A 79 -6.07 -4.89 -8.10
N ILE A 80 -6.92 -3.90 -7.83
CA ILE A 80 -7.40 -2.95 -8.83
C ILE A 80 -6.84 -1.57 -8.49
N ILE A 81 -6.22 -0.90 -9.45
CA ILE A 81 -5.82 0.50 -9.33
C ILE A 81 -6.67 1.28 -10.33
N SER A 82 -7.52 2.17 -9.84
CA SER A 82 -8.47 2.93 -10.64
C SER A 82 -8.12 4.42 -10.66
N SER A 83 -8.29 5.06 -11.81
CA SER A 83 -8.43 6.52 -11.89
C SER A 83 -9.77 6.96 -11.29
N LEU A 84 -9.91 8.26 -11.04
CA LEU A 84 -11.05 8.82 -10.29
C LEU A 84 -12.39 8.58 -10.99
N HIS A 85 -12.43 8.80 -12.30
CA HIS A 85 -13.57 8.45 -13.16
C HIS A 85 -13.07 7.55 -14.30
N VAL A 86 -13.73 6.41 -14.49
CA VAL A 86 -13.31 5.38 -15.44
C VAL A 86 -14.44 5.06 -16.40
N GLY A 87 -14.71 5.98 -17.33
CA GLY A 87 -15.69 5.82 -18.40
C GLY A 87 -17.15 5.84 -17.90
N ASP A 88 -17.56 4.79 -17.20
CA ASP A 88 -18.95 4.49 -16.83
C ASP A 88 -19.23 4.57 -15.32
N MET A 89 -18.21 4.69 -14.47
CA MET A 89 -18.37 4.88 -13.02
C MET A 89 -17.15 5.54 -12.37
N ASP A 90 -17.29 5.95 -11.11
CA ASP A 90 -16.19 6.41 -10.25
C ASP A 90 -15.52 5.25 -9.49
N ALA A 91 -14.34 5.51 -8.92
CA ALA A 91 -13.55 4.51 -8.20
C ALA A 91 -14.24 3.92 -6.96
N ALA A 92 -15.04 4.71 -6.22
CA ALA A 92 -15.76 4.22 -5.03
C ALA A 92 -16.92 3.30 -5.43
N THR A 93 -17.64 3.67 -6.51
CA THR A 93 -18.68 2.82 -7.10
C THR A 93 -18.09 1.52 -7.64
N LEU A 94 -16.91 1.56 -8.27
CA LEU A 94 -16.19 0.36 -8.68
C LEU A 94 -15.84 -0.53 -7.48
N ALA A 95 -15.25 0.04 -6.43
CA ALA A 95 -14.89 -0.69 -5.20
C ALA A 95 -16.10 -1.39 -4.56
N ARG A 96 -17.21 -0.66 -4.41
CA ARG A 96 -18.47 -1.23 -3.88
C ARG A 96 -18.99 -2.37 -4.75
N ARG A 97 -18.99 -2.23 -6.08
CA ARG A 97 -19.46 -3.28 -7.00
C ARG A 97 -18.56 -4.52 -7.03
N VAL A 98 -17.25 -4.35 -6.85
CA VAL A 98 -16.31 -5.49 -6.68
C VAL A 98 -16.69 -6.29 -5.44
N ARG A 99 -16.92 -5.60 -4.31
CA ARG A 99 -17.32 -6.21 -3.04
C ARG A 99 -18.69 -6.90 -3.14
N GLU A 100 -19.70 -6.24 -3.72
CA GLU A 100 -21.05 -6.78 -3.91
C GLU A 100 -21.08 -8.07 -4.73
N ARG A 101 -20.12 -8.26 -5.64
CA ARG A 101 -19.98 -9.47 -6.46
C ARG A 101 -19.19 -10.59 -5.77
N GLY A 102 -18.88 -10.43 -4.47
CA GLY A 102 -18.11 -11.39 -3.69
C GLY A 102 -16.61 -11.33 -3.97
N GLY A 103 -16.11 -10.28 -4.60
CA GLY A 103 -14.68 -10.08 -4.80
C GLY A 103 -14.03 -9.42 -3.59
N ASP A 104 -13.08 -10.10 -2.96
CA ASP A 104 -12.19 -9.53 -1.92
C ASP A 104 -10.98 -8.81 -2.54
N ILE A 105 -11.13 -8.27 -3.76
CA ILE A 105 -10.05 -7.60 -4.47
C ILE A 105 -9.96 -6.16 -3.98
N PRO A 106 -8.83 -5.73 -3.37
CA PRO A 106 -8.65 -4.35 -2.94
C PRO A 106 -8.71 -3.40 -4.15
N VAL A 107 -9.39 -2.27 -4.01
CA VAL A 107 -9.45 -1.22 -5.04
C VAL A 107 -8.78 0.04 -4.51
N ALA A 108 -7.64 0.42 -5.08
CA ALA A 108 -6.95 1.67 -4.78
C ALA A 108 -7.29 2.74 -5.82
N LEU A 109 -7.45 3.99 -5.40
CA LEU A 109 -7.61 5.15 -6.28
C LEU A 109 -6.25 5.80 -6.54
N LEU A 110 -5.87 6.02 -7.80
CA LEU A 110 -4.76 6.88 -8.21
C LEU A 110 -5.30 8.08 -8.99
N ALA A 111 -5.29 9.25 -8.36
CA ALA A 111 -5.71 10.52 -8.95
C ALA A 111 -4.52 11.26 -9.57
N TYR A 112 -4.78 12.16 -10.52
CA TYR A 112 -3.76 13.00 -11.18
C TYR A 112 -3.88 14.48 -10.86
N ASP A 113 -5.00 14.87 -10.23
CA ASP A 113 -5.24 16.21 -9.75
C ASP A 113 -5.61 16.20 -8.26
N ALA A 114 -4.91 17.03 -7.49
CA ALA A 114 -5.06 17.07 -6.04
C ALA A 114 -6.41 17.63 -5.60
N ARG A 115 -6.98 18.58 -6.37
CA ARG A 115 -8.28 19.17 -6.04
C ARG A 115 -9.37 18.14 -6.30
N ALA A 116 -9.33 17.46 -7.45
CA ALA A 116 -10.23 16.37 -7.77
C ALA A 116 -10.17 15.24 -6.74
N ALA A 117 -8.98 14.84 -6.28
CA ALA A 117 -8.82 13.85 -5.22
C ALA A 117 -9.47 14.30 -3.89
N SER A 118 -9.25 15.56 -3.50
CA SER A 118 -9.82 16.13 -2.27
C SER A 118 -11.35 16.23 -2.36
N ASP A 119 -11.87 16.71 -3.49
CA ASP A 119 -13.31 16.79 -3.76
C ASP A 119 -13.97 15.40 -3.77
N PHE A 120 -13.27 14.40 -4.30
CA PHE A 120 -13.75 13.02 -4.31
C PHE A 120 -13.89 12.47 -2.88
N VAL A 121 -12.86 12.63 -2.05
CA VAL A 121 -12.89 12.19 -0.64
C VAL A 121 -13.92 12.96 0.19
N ALA A 122 -14.17 14.24 -0.13
CA ALA A 122 -15.21 15.01 0.56
C ALA A 122 -16.64 14.57 0.20
N ARG A 123 -16.85 13.98 -0.98
CA ARG A 123 -18.18 13.60 -1.49
C ARG A 123 -18.50 12.12 -1.36
N HIS A 124 -17.49 11.28 -1.20
CA HIS A 124 -17.62 9.82 -1.13
C HIS A 124 -17.00 9.34 0.16
N ASP A 125 -17.55 8.27 0.75
CA ASP A 125 -16.87 7.56 1.81
C ASP A 125 -15.74 6.71 1.18
N PRO A 126 -14.45 7.04 1.43
CA PRO A 126 -13.35 6.25 0.89
C PRO A 126 -13.12 4.95 1.66
N ALA A 127 -13.96 4.59 2.64
CA ALA A 127 -13.82 3.36 3.42
C ALA A 127 -13.81 2.08 2.58
N ASP A 128 -14.48 2.09 1.42
CA ASP A 128 -14.44 0.97 0.48
C ASP A 128 -13.14 0.86 -0.33
N LEU A 129 -12.32 1.91 -0.33
CA LEU A 129 -11.06 1.93 -1.05
C LEU A 129 -9.92 1.38 -0.20
N ALA A 130 -8.99 0.72 -0.87
CA ALA A 130 -7.73 0.28 -0.29
C ALA A 130 -6.80 1.45 0.07
N GLY A 131 -7.06 2.61 -0.52
CA GLY A 131 -6.32 3.86 -0.33
C GLY A 131 -6.63 4.81 -1.47
N VAL A 132 -6.39 6.10 -1.24
CA VAL A 132 -6.45 7.14 -2.26
C VAL A 132 -5.04 7.67 -2.44
N PHE A 133 -4.56 7.83 -3.66
CA PHE A 133 -3.19 8.26 -3.93
C PHE A 133 -3.19 9.33 -5.01
N LEU A 134 -2.11 10.12 -5.04
CA LEU A 134 -1.92 11.18 -6.01
C LEU A 134 -0.66 10.89 -6.83
N TRP A 135 -0.82 10.81 -8.15
CA TRP A 135 0.27 10.83 -9.10
C TRP A 135 0.95 12.20 -9.10
N GLN A 136 2.27 12.19 -8.95
CA GLN A 136 3.10 13.39 -8.91
C GLN A 136 4.31 13.32 -9.84
N GLY A 137 4.25 12.45 -10.85
CA GLY A 137 5.37 12.20 -11.78
C GLY A 137 6.39 11.17 -11.28
N ASP A 138 6.13 10.50 -10.14
CA ASP A 138 7.00 9.45 -9.62
C ASP A 138 6.34 8.07 -9.82
N VAL A 139 6.86 7.30 -10.78
CA VAL A 139 6.42 5.92 -11.08
C VAL A 139 6.46 4.97 -9.88
N ARG A 140 7.34 5.23 -8.91
CA ARG A 140 7.50 4.40 -7.71
C ARG A 140 6.26 4.40 -6.81
N ILE A 141 5.31 5.30 -7.05
CA ILE A 141 4.00 5.26 -6.38
C ILE A 141 3.26 3.95 -6.65
N LEU A 142 3.39 3.34 -7.83
CA LEU A 142 2.70 2.09 -8.15
C LEU A 142 3.21 0.92 -7.28
N PRO A 143 4.53 0.65 -7.22
CA PRO A 143 5.05 -0.28 -6.23
C PRO A 143 4.71 0.07 -4.78
N ALA A 144 4.71 1.35 -4.40
CA ALA A 144 4.37 1.77 -3.05
C ALA A 144 2.91 1.43 -2.68
N ILE A 145 1.97 1.64 -3.60
CA ILE A 145 0.55 1.23 -3.44
C ILE A 145 0.48 -0.28 -3.24
N VAL A 146 1.16 -1.05 -4.09
CA VAL A 146 1.21 -2.51 -3.99
C VAL A 146 1.72 -2.94 -2.62
N LYS A 147 2.85 -2.40 -2.17
CA LYS A 147 3.43 -2.75 -0.87
C LYS A 147 2.57 -2.34 0.32
N LEU A 148 1.90 -1.20 0.24
CA LEU A 148 0.97 -0.76 1.28
C LEU A 148 -0.24 -1.69 1.39
N VAL A 149 -0.79 -2.12 0.26
CA VAL A 149 -1.89 -3.09 0.24
C VAL A 149 -1.44 -4.45 0.79
N GLU A 150 -0.27 -4.95 0.37
CA GLU A 150 0.31 -6.18 0.90
C GLU A 150 0.54 -6.10 2.41
N ASP A 151 1.13 -5.01 2.91
CA ASP A 151 1.44 -4.84 4.32
C ASP A 151 0.16 -4.75 5.16
N ARG A 152 -0.86 -4.03 4.70
CA ARG A 152 -2.16 -3.92 5.37
C ARG A 152 -2.87 -5.27 5.49
N ILE A 153 -2.84 -6.11 4.45
CA ILE A 153 -3.50 -7.42 4.48
C ILE A 153 -2.71 -8.40 5.36
N ASN A 154 -1.38 -8.35 5.30
CA ASN A 154 -0.54 -9.30 6.01
C ASN A 154 -0.28 -8.93 7.49
N VAL A 155 -0.49 -7.68 7.93
CA VAL A 155 -0.09 -7.20 9.26
C VAL A 155 -0.58 -8.08 10.42
N VAL A 156 -1.82 -8.58 10.36
CA VAL A 156 -2.39 -9.40 11.44
C VAL A 156 -1.58 -10.66 11.66
N ARG A 157 -1.14 -11.31 10.58
CA ARG A 157 -0.30 -12.51 10.65
C ARG A 157 1.15 -12.15 10.88
N ASP A 158 1.72 -11.31 10.00
CA ASP A 158 3.14 -11.03 9.98
C ASP A 158 3.59 -10.32 11.27
N THR A 159 2.88 -9.25 11.68
CA THR A 159 3.20 -8.51 12.90
C THR A 159 2.54 -9.15 14.11
N GLY A 160 1.24 -9.42 14.06
CA GLY A 160 0.48 -9.91 15.22
C GLY A 160 0.82 -11.34 15.67
N ALA A 161 1.13 -12.25 14.74
CA ALA A 161 1.41 -13.65 15.08
C ALA A 161 2.89 -14.04 14.94
N LEU A 162 3.63 -13.37 14.05
CA LEU A 162 4.99 -13.76 13.69
C LEU A 162 6.06 -12.74 14.14
N GLY A 163 5.65 -11.61 14.74
CA GLY A 163 6.55 -10.63 15.34
C GLY A 163 7.37 -9.81 14.32
N VAL A 164 6.91 -9.71 13.07
CA VAL A 164 7.52 -8.81 12.09
C VAL A 164 7.24 -7.36 12.50
N GLN A 165 8.30 -6.58 12.59
CA GLN A 165 8.22 -5.19 13.00
C GLN A 165 7.28 -4.35 12.11
N ALA A 166 6.69 -3.31 12.68
CA ALA A 166 5.88 -2.34 11.96
C ALA A 166 6.36 -0.91 12.22
N ILE A 167 6.23 -0.05 11.22
CA ILE A 167 6.41 1.41 11.34
C ILE A 167 5.03 2.03 11.11
N ILE A 168 4.56 2.79 12.09
CA ILE A 168 3.32 3.56 11.97
C ILE A 168 3.65 4.87 11.28
N VAL A 169 2.94 5.19 10.21
CA VAL A 169 3.08 6.45 9.47
C VAL A 169 1.77 7.20 9.57
N ILE A 170 1.76 8.39 10.17
CA ILE A 170 0.55 9.19 10.40
C ILE A 170 0.57 10.42 9.50
N GLU A 171 -0.29 10.42 8.49
CA GLU A 171 -0.42 11.49 7.50
C GLU A 171 -1.81 11.41 6.84
N ASP A 172 -2.59 12.48 6.92
CA ASP A 172 -3.90 12.59 6.30
C ASP A 172 -3.87 13.25 4.91
N ASN A 173 -2.81 13.98 4.59
CA ASN A 173 -2.69 14.67 3.31
C ASN A 173 -2.26 13.72 2.18
N ILE A 174 -3.18 13.49 1.24
CA ILE A 174 -3.02 12.62 0.06
C ILE A 174 -1.74 12.93 -0.71
N ARG A 175 -1.42 14.21 -0.89
CA ARG A 175 -0.22 14.65 -1.62
C ARG A 175 1.06 14.25 -0.88
N PHE A 176 1.09 14.40 0.44
CA PHE A 176 2.30 14.15 1.20
C PHE A 176 2.61 12.67 1.28
N TYR A 177 1.66 11.82 1.70
CA TYR A 177 1.96 10.38 1.75
C TYR A 177 2.20 9.77 0.37
N SER A 178 1.53 10.25 -0.68
CA SER A 178 1.83 9.77 -2.04
C SER A 178 3.23 10.16 -2.49
N SER A 179 3.81 11.24 -1.95
CA SER A 179 5.16 11.67 -2.26
C SER A 179 6.23 10.91 -1.46
N PHE A 180 6.01 10.63 -0.18
CA PHE A 180 7.05 10.03 0.67
C PHE A 180 6.97 8.51 0.76
N LEU A 181 5.81 7.87 0.54
CA LEU A 181 5.70 6.40 0.58
C LEU A 181 6.69 5.70 -0.36
N PRO A 182 6.88 6.17 -1.62
CA PRO A 182 7.92 5.63 -2.50
C PRO A 182 9.32 5.66 -1.88
N VAL A 183 9.67 6.78 -1.24
CA VAL A 183 10.97 6.98 -0.59
C VAL A 183 11.13 6.06 0.61
N ILE A 184 10.11 5.97 1.47
CA ILE A 184 10.11 5.08 2.64
C ILE A 184 10.31 3.63 2.22
N TYR A 185 9.55 3.16 1.22
CA TYR A 185 9.68 1.78 0.75
C TYR A 185 11.03 1.50 0.10
N ALA A 186 11.56 2.42 -0.70
CA ALA A 186 12.89 2.29 -1.28
C ALA A 186 13.96 2.14 -0.19
N GLU A 187 13.92 2.99 0.84
CA GLU A 187 14.87 2.90 1.95
C GLU A 187 14.70 1.62 2.75
N LEU A 188 13.48 1.20 3.08
CA LEU A 188 13.25 -0.06 3.79
C LEU A 188 13.78 -1.27 3.02
N MET A 189 13.58 -1.32 1.70
CA MET A 189 14.11 -2.39 0.86
C MET A 189 15.63 -2.36 0.81
N ASN A 190 16.23 -1.18 0.65
CA ASN A 190 17.68 -0.99 0.66
C ASN A 190 18.30 -1.41 2.00
N HIS A 191 17.68 -1.05 3.12
CA HIS A 191 18.10 -1.48 4.46
C HIS A 191 17.98 -2.99 4.62
N ALA A 192 16.86 -3.60 4.22
CA ALA A 192 16.66 -5.05 4.30
C ALA A 192 17.74 -5.82 3.50
N LEU A 193 18.18 -5.29 2.36
CA LEU A 193 19.24 -5.89 1.53
C LEU A 193 20.64 -5.71 2.13
N ARG A 194 20.98 -4.53 2.66
CA ARG A 194 22.29 -4.25 3.28
C ARG A 194 22.57 -5.14 4.49
N LEU A 195 21.52 -5.58 5.18
CA LEU A 195 21.61 -6.48 6.33
C LEU A 195 21.72 -7.97 5.96
N VAL A 196 21.97 -8.29 4.68
CA VAL A 196 22.20 -9.66 4.20
C VAL A 196 23.71 -9.88 3.99
N PRO A 197 24.39 -10.60 4.90
CA PRO A 197 25.79 -10.97 4.73
C PRO A 197 26.10 -11.63 3.39
N GLU A 198 27.30 -11.36 2.86
CA GLU A 198 27.83 -12.06 1.69
C GLU A 198 27.95 -13.57 1.95
N GLY A 199 27.60 -14.41 0.96
CA GLY A 199 27.66 -15.87 1.08
C GLY A 199 26.41 -16.55 1.66
N ILE A 200 25.35 -15.80 2.00
CA ILE A 200 24.07 -16.36 2.44
C ILE A 200 23.29 -16.94 1.24
N ASN A 201 22.69 -18.13 1.43
CA ASN A 201 21.84 -18.77 0.44
C ASN A 201 20.64 -17.87 0.08
N LEU A 202 20.27 -17.89 -1.20
CA LEU A 202 19.16 -17.18 -1.82
C LEU A 202 17.84 -17.25 -1.02
N ALA A 203 17.53 -18.39 -0.38
CA ALA A 203 16.34 -18.56 0.45
C ALA A 203 16.34 -17.64 1.69
N HIS A 204 17.45 -17.52 2.41
CA HIS A 204 17.56 -16.64 3.58
C HIS A 204 17.47 -15.16 3.19
N LYS A 205 18.02 -14.79 2.02
CA LYS A 205 17.90 -13.43 1.49
C LYS A 205 16.42 -13.06 1.28
N LEU A 206 15.63 -13.98 0.73
CA LEU A 206 14.18 -13.78 0.55
C LEU A 206 13.44 -13.62 1.87
N MET A 207 13.73 -14.49 2.84
CA MET A 207 13.09 -14.44 4.16
C MET A 207 13.30 -13.08 4.82
N ARG A 208 14.51 -12.51 4.71
CA ARG A 208 14.82 -11.17 5.25
C ARG A 208 14.05 -10.05 4.54
N LEU A 209 13.86 -10.16 3.22
CA LEU A 209 13.03 -9.20 2.46
C LEU A 209 11.55 -9.29 2.83
N GLN A 210 11.06 -10.49 3.16
CA GLN A 210 9.68 -10.70 3.63
C GLN A 210 9.49 -10.19 5.07
N ALA A 211 10.51 -10.34 5.92
CA ALA A 211 10.55 -9.86 7.29
C ALA A 211 10.90 -8.36 7.40
N ARG A 212 10.90 -7.61 6.28
CA ARG A 212 11.05 -6.15 6.33
C ARG A 212 9.93 -5.55 7.22
N PRO A 213 10.20 -4.44 7.91
CA PRO A 213 9.17 -3.74 8.66
C PRO A 213 7.97 -3.39 7.78
N LYS A 214 6.75 -3.64 8.28
CA LYS A 214 5.50 -3.29 7.61
C LYS A 214 5.22 -1.80 7.77
N ILE A 215 4.70 -1.14 6.75
CA ILE A 215 4.20 0.24 6.89
C ILE A 215 2.71 0.21 7.19
N LEU A 216 2.32 0.87 8.28
CA LEU A 216 0.92 1.09 8.66
C LEU A 216 0.61 2.58 8.49
N LEU A 217 0.11 2.94 7.30
CA LEU A 217 -0.35 4.30 7.03
C LEU A 217 -1.68 4.53 7.75
N CYS A 218 -1.71 5.54 8.61
CA CYS A 218 -2.86 5.97 9.38
C CYS A 218 -3.17 7.44 9.04
N ARG A 219 -4.45 7.79 8.99
CA ARG A 219 -4.90 9.16 8.67
C ARG A 219 -5.51 9.88 9.87
N THR A 220 -5.67 9.18 10.98
CA THR A 220 -6.30 9.72 12.20
C THR A 220 -5.54 9.24 13.43
N PHE A 221 -5.70 9.99 14.51
CA PHE A 221 -5.17 9.61 15.82
C PHE A 221 -5.69 8.23 16.25
N GLU A 222 -6.99 7.99 16.06
CA GLU A 222 -7.66 6.79 16.51
C GLU A 222 -7.17 5.55 15.76
N GLU A 223 -7.03 5.65 14.43
CA GLU A 223 -6.47 4.57 13.59
C GLU A 223 -5.01 4.25 13.99
N ALA A 224 -4.19 5.29 14.19
CA ALA A 224 -2.82 5.11 14.62
C ALA A 224 -2.73 4.47 16.02
N TRP A 225 -3.61 4.86 16.93
CA TRP A 225 -3.64 4.33 18.29
C TRP A 225 -4.12 2.87 18.32
N GLU A 226 -5.12 2.51 17.51
CA GLU A 226 -5.56 1.11 17.36
C GLU A 226 -4.41 0.23 16.88
N HIS A 227 -3.64 0.68 15.89
CA HIS A 227 -2.47 -0.05 15.42
C HIS A 227 -1.36 -0.14 16.46
N PHE A 228 -1.08 0.95 17.18
CA PHE A 228 -0.07 0.96 18.24
C PHE A 228 -0.44 0.01 19.38
N ASP A 229 -1.65 0.10 19.92
CA ASP A 229 -2.12 -0.73 21.04
C ASP A 229 -2.14 -2.23 20.66
N ARG A 230 -2.55 -2.55 19.42
CA ARG A 230 -2.57 -3.95 18.95
C ARG A 230 -1.19 -4.55 18.74
N TYR A 231 -0.20 -3.75 18.36
CA TYR A 231 1.11 -4.22 17.92
C TYR A 231 2.27 -3.64 18.74
N GLU A 232 2.01 -3.14 19.94
CA GLU A 232 2.91 -2.34 20.79
C GLU A 232 4.35 -2.89 20.81
N GLU A 233 4.50 -4.18 21.14
CA GLU A 233 5.81 -4.85 21.24
C GLU A 233 6.59 -4.95 19.93
N ASN A 234 5.91 -4.80 18.79
CA ASN A 234 6.46 -4.94 17.44
C ASN A 234 6.53 -3.60 16.68
N VAL A 235 6.15 -2.47 17.29
CA VAL A 235 6.31 -1.15 16.68
C VAL A 235 7.78 -0.73 16.74
N LEU A 236 8.44 -0.69 15.59
CA LEU A 236 9.82 -0.22 15.45
C LEU A 236 9.93 1.30 15.63
N GLY A 237 8.90 2.03 15.21
CA GLY A 237 8.87 3.48 15.31
C GLY A 237 7.60 4.09 14.72
N VAL A 238 7.45 5.40 14.96
CA VAL A 238 6.33 6.22 14.48
C VAL A 238 6.89 7.40 13.69
N ILE A 239 6.39 7.59 12.48
CA ILE A 239 6.61 8.77 11.64
C ILE A 239 5.28 9.50 11.60
N SER A 240 5.21 10.77 12.00
CA SER A 240 3.94 11.46 12.16
C SER A 240 4.07 12.92 11.74
N ASP A 241 3.05 13.45 11.07
CA ASP A 241 2.86 14.90 11.01
C ASP A 241 2.47 15.43 12.41
N ILE A 242 2.64 16.74 12.63
CA ILE A 242 2.30 17.42 13.87
C ILE A 242 0.78 17.60 13.99
N GLN A 243 0.12 17.91 12.86
CA GLN A 243 -1.29 18.26 12.81
C GLN A 243 -2.06 17.28 11.93
N PHE A 244 -3.00 16.55 12.51
CA PHE A 244 -3.87 15.64 11.79
C PHE A 244 -5.18 15.43 12.57
N PRO A 245 -6.20 14.78 11.97
CA PRO A 245 -7.48 14.55 12.62
C PRO A 245 -7.37 13.72 13.91
N LYS A 246 -7.98 14.26 14.97
CA LYS A 246 -8.21 13.60 16.26
C LYS A 246 -9.65 13.85 16.69
N ALA A 247 -10.36 12.81 17.10
CA ALA A 247 -11.79 12.84 17.41
C ALA A 247 -12.63 13.50 16.31
N GLY A 248 -12.31 13.22 15.05
CA GLY A 248 -13.02 13.75 13.88
C GLY A 248 -12.74 15.21 13.53
N SER A 249 -11.79 15.88 14.21
CA SER A 249 -11.43 17.28 13.94
C SER A 249 -9.92 17.47 13.86
N LEU A 250 -9.47 18.45 13.08
CA LEU A 250 -8.04 18.74 12.94
C LEU A 250 -7.46 19.26 14.26
N SER A 251 -6.48 18.55 14.83
CA SER A 251 -5.81 18.97 16.06
C SER A 251 -4.38 19.40 15.75
N ARG A 252 -3.99 20.61 16.19
CA ARG A 252 -2.67 21.20 15.92
C ARG A 252 -1.51 20.49 16.64
N GLU A 253 -1.80 19.72 17.66
CA GLU A 253 -0.79 19.05 18.49
C GLU A 253 -0.95 17.52 18.48
N ALA A 254 -1.77 16.98 17.57
CA ALA A 254 -2.10 15.55 17.53
C ALA A 254 -0.86 14.65 17.52
N GLY A 255 0.16 14.99 16.72
CA GLY A 255 1.39 14.20 16.63
C GLY A 255 2.27 14.30 17.87
N VAL A 256 2.31 15.47 18.50
CA VAL A 256 3.06 15.67 19.75
C VAL A 256 2.40 14.89 20.88
N GLU A 257 1.07 14.94 20.98
CA GLU A 257 0.30 14.16 21.93
C GLU A 257 0.48 12.66 21.71
N PHE A 258 0.40 12.20 20.47
CA PHE A 258 0.60 10.79 20.11
C PHE A 258 1.99 10.32 20.55
N ALA A 259 3.04 11.07 20.21
CA ALA A 259 4.42 10.74 20.59
C ALA A 259 4.62 10.69 22.12
N ARG A 260 3.98 11.59 22.88
CA ARG A 260 4.03 11.56 24.35
C ARG A 260 3.36 10.32 24.92
N LEU A 261 2.23 9.91 24.36
CA LEU A 261 1.50 8.72 24.79
C LEU A 261 2.27 7.44 24.48
N VAL A 262 2.81 7.32 23.27
CA VAL A 262 3.68 6.20 22.88
C VAL A 262 4.87 6.09 23.82
N ARG A 263 5.53 7.20 24.18
CA ARG A 263 6.69 7.20 25.10
C ARG A 263 6.32 6.87 26.55
N SER A 264 5.04 6.96 26.93
CA SER A 264 4.57 6.70 28.29
C SER A 264 4.21 5.23 28.55
N ARG A 265 4.21 4.43 27.50
CA ARG A 265 4.08 2.98 27.52
C ARG A 265 5.49 2.38 27.55
#